data_AF-A0A7J2NN01-F1
#
_entry.id   AF-A0A7J2NN01-F1
#
_cell.length_a   1.000
_cell.length_b   1.000
_cell.length_c   1.000
_cell.angle_alpha   90.00
_cell.angle_beta   90.00
_cell.angle_gamma   90.00
#
_symmetry.space_group_name_H-M   'P 1'
#
loop_
_entity.id
_entity.type
_entity.pdbx_description
1 polymer ?
#
loop_
_entity_poly.entity_id
_entity_poly.type
_entity_poly.pdbx_seq_one_letter_code
_entity_poly.pdbx_strand_id
1 'polypeptide(L)'
;MPIENRKKHREAALKAWETIKNKKREKAARNTKKLTSLIAPYRIQKVKHPEMTVSREGEPIWKGNRIVVPFHKTPSTIACGKFWELRWAYGCPLDCSYCYLRGATKGRMKPQYVKTAYVLEALDEAFCKICEPTIFNAGELSDALMNPFLMAEIVKKFGNQHKHKIYLLTKFGVKNVQFLLDNLNKQVICAWSINAFPVAKLWEKSAPSPDERIEAASQVSKKGYDTRVRIDPIFPIAGWKTHYNNLVRQIMSSFRPDRIILGTPRGLWKTIKYAEKSGVDMSWTQFFREDSGWGKKLAFRQREEIYRFLYDRLDSMGYPLSQVSICKETSDMWKALGLPFTPGLCNCYGSKAFYSNKSK
;
A
#
# COMPACT_ATOMS: atom_id res chain seq x y z
N MET A 1 -27.04 0.98 44.28
CA MET A 1 -26.93 -0.44 43.85
C MET A 1 -25.71 -1.06 44.52
N PRO A 2 -25.86 -2.22 45.20
CA PRO A 2 -24.75 -2.87 45.90
C PRO A 2 -23.65 -3.35 44.93
N ILE A 3 -22.40 -3.32 45.40
CA ILE A 3 -21.15 -3.52 44.64
C ILE A 3 -21.12 -4.87 43.89
N GLU A 4 -21.73 -5.89 44.47
CA GLU A 4 -21.78 -7.25 43.93
C GLU A 4 -22.65 -7.36 42.67
N ASN A 5 -23.73 -6.56 42.61
CA ASN A 5 -24.56 -6.46 41.41
C ASN A 5 -23.80 -5.77 40.26
N ARG A 6 -22.96 -4.76 40.55
CA ARG A 6 -22.12 -4.12 39.51
C ARG A 6 -21.09 -5.07 38.91
N LYS A 7 -20.53 -5.98 39.70
CA LYS A 7 -19.54 -6.97 39.23
C LYS A 7 -20.18 -8.01 38.30
N LYS A 8 -21.35 -8.56 38.67
CA LYS A 8 -22.14 -9.46 37.81
C LYS A 8 -22.57 -8.81 36.49
N HIS A 9 -23.03 -7.56 36.54
CA HIS A 9 -23.38 -6.82 35.33
C HIS A 9 -22.18 -6.59 34.40
N ARG A 10 -20.99 -6.33 34.95
CA ARG A 10 -19.76 -6.13 34.17
C ARG A 10 -19.28 -7.43 33.51
N GLU A 11 -19.37 -8.56 34.20
CA GLU A 11 -19.04 -9.88 33.63
C GLU A 11 -20.02 -10.30 32.53
N ALA A 12 -21.32 -10.05 32.73
CA ALA A 12 -22.33 -10.30 31.71
C ALA A 12 -22.11 -9.43 30.47
N ALA A 13 -21.75 -8.15 30.64
CA ALA A 13 -21.42 -7.25 29.55
C ALA A 13 -20.18 -7.70 28.76
N LEU A 14 -19.13 -8.19 29.46
CA LEU A 14 -17.93 -8.73 28.83
C LEU A 14 -18.23 -9.99 28.00
N LYS A 15 -18.98 -10.95 28.55
CA LYS A 15 -19.39 -12.16 27.82
C LYS A 15 -20.27 -11.84 26.60
N ALA A 16 -21.19 -10.89 26.74
CA ALA A 16 -22.02 -10.42 25.63
C ALA A 16 -21.16 -9.76 24.53
N TRP A 17 -20.18 -8.94 24.93
CA TRP A 17 -19.25 -8.29 24.01
C TRP A 17 -18.37 -9.30 23.26
N GLU A 18 -17.81 -10.29 23.96
CA GLU A 18 -17.02 -11.37 23.33
C GLU A 18 -17.85 -12.19 22.35
N THR A 19 -19.09 -12.52 22.71
CA THR A 19 -20.02 -13.25 21.84
C THR A 19 -20.35 -12.45 20.58
N ILE A 20 -20.63 -11.16 20.71
CA ILE A 20 -20.87 -10.26 19.56
C ILE A 20 -19.61 -10.14 18.71
N LYS A 21 -18.44 -10.04 19.33
CA LYS A 21 -17.14 -9.97 18.64
C LYS A 21 -16.86 -11.25 17.84
N ASN A 22 -17.12 -12.43 18.40
CA ASN A 22 -16.95 -13.72 17.72
C ASN A 22 -17.95 -13.90 16.58
N LYS A 23 -19.25 -13.61 16.79
CA LYS A 23 -20.25 -13.65 15.71
C LYS A 23 -19.92 -12.67 14.56
N LYS A 24 -19.39 -11.49 14.89
CA LYS A 24 -18.91 -10.52 13.88
C LYS A 24 -17.68 -11.06 13.14
N ARG A 25 -16.74 -11.74 13.80
CA ARG A 25 -15.58 -12.42 13.18
C ARG A 25 -16.03 -13.51 12.21
N GLU A 26 -16.94 -14.39 12.61
CA GLU A 26 -17.45 -15.48 11.76
C GLU A 26 -18.20 -14.96 10.53
N LYS A 27 -19.06 -13.95 10.71
CA LYS A 27 -19.80 -13.32 9.61
C LYS A 27 -18.85 -12.64 8.62
N ALA A 28 -17.81 -11.97 9.11
CA ALA A 28 -16.79 -11.36 8.27
C ALA A 28 -15.98 -12.43 7.50
N ALA A 29 -15.55 -13.51 8.17
CA ALA A 29 -14.83 -14.61 7.52
C ALA A 29 -15.66 -15.30 6.43
N ARG A 30 -16.98 -15.50 6.67
CA ARG A 30 -17.91 -16.00 5.65
C ARG A 30 -18.04 -15.05 4.48
N ASN A 31 -18.09 -13.73 4.71
CA ASN A 31 -18.18 -12.74 3.64
C ASN A 31 -16.90 -12.68 2.80
N THR A 32 -15.71 -12.78 3.41
CA THR A 32 -14.43 -12.87 2.68
C THR A 32 -14.35 -14.14 1.83
N LYS A 33 -14.83 -15.28 2.34
CA LYS A 33 -14.91 -16.53 1.56
C LYS A 33 -15.86 -16.44 0.35
N LYS A 34 -16.94 -15.65 0.44
CA LYS A 34 -17.91 -15.47 -0.67
C LYS A 34 -17.40 -14.57 -1.82
N LEU A 35 -16.28 -13.86 -1.63
CA LEU A 35 -15.78 -12.87 -2.60
C LEU A 35 -14.96 -13.46 -3.77
N THR A 36 -14.79 -14.78 -3.86
CA THR A 36 -13.85 -15.41 -4.81
C THR A 36 -14.45 -15.62 -6.20
N SER A 37 -14.48 -14.57 -7.04
CA SER A 37 -14.44 -14.81 -8.50
C SER A 37 -12.99 -15.06 -8.90
N LEU A 38 -12.69 -16.29 -9.32
CA LEU A 38 -11.36 -16.66 -9.82
C LEU A 38 -11.13 -16.05 -11.20
N ILE A 39 -9.98 -15.41 -11.41
CA ILE A 39 -9.53 -14.91 -12.72
C ILE A 39 -8.47 -15.86 -13.28
N ALA A 40 -8.62 -16.20 -14.57
CA ALA A 40 -7.62 -16.99 -15.27
C ALA A 40 -6.29 -16.22 -15.40
N PRO A 41 -5.13 -16.85 -15.18
CA PRO A 41 -3.84 -16.15 -15.20
C PRO A 41 -3.54 -15.41 -16.51
N TYR A 42 -3.95 -15.92 -17.68
CA TYR A 42 -3.73 -15.20 -18.95
C TYR A 42 -4.44 -13.83 -19.00
N ARG A 43 -5.55 -13.65 -18.26
CA ARG A 43 -6.27 -12.37 -18.19
C ARG A 43 -5.54 -11.35 -17.32
N ILE A 44 -4.90 -11.78 -16.22
CA ILE A 44 -4.18 -10.86 -15.32
C ILE A 44 -2.91 -10.30 -15.97
N GLN A 45 -2.31 -11.04 -16.89
CA GLN A 45 -1.15 -10.56 -17.67
C GLN A 45 -1.51 -9.42 -18.60
N LYS A 46 -2.69 -9.51 -19.22
CA LYS A 46 -3.19 -8.51 -20.18
C LYS A 46 -3.64 -7.22 -19.49
N VAL A 47 -3.71 -7.19 -18.16
CA VAL A 47 -3.94 -5.97 -17.41
C VAL A 47 -2.79 -5.01 -17.65
N LYS A 48 -3.11 -3.92 -18.34
CA LYS A 48 -2.18 -2.84 -18.61
C LYS A 48 -2.31 -1.78 -17.52
N HIS A 49 -1.17 -1.34 -17.02
CA HIS A 49 -1.12 -0.11 -16.24
C HIS A 49 -1.62 1.07 -17.10
N PRO A 50 -2.20 2.13 -16.50
CA PRO A 50 -2.75 3.26 -17.24
C PRO A 50 -1.77 3.88 -18.26
N GLU A 51 -0.49 3.86 -17.93
CA GLU A 51 0.68 4.49 -18.58
C GLU A 51 1.42 3.68 -19.68
N MET A 52 0.88 2.60 -20.23
CA MET A 52 1.65 1.76 -21.19
C MET A 52 1.82 2.33 -22.62
N THR A 53 3.07 2.67 -23.02
CA THR A 53 3.51 2.85 -24.42
C THR A 53 4.97 2.43 -24.76
N VAL A 54 5.67 1.57 -23.98
CA VAL A 54 7.05 1.14 -24.35
C VAL A 54 7.25 -0.38 -24.25
N SER A 55 7.95 -0.97 -25.24
CA SER A 55 8.28 -2.39 -25.36
C SER A 55 9.79 -2.70 -25.19
N ARG A 56 10.07 -3.57 -24.21
CA ARG A 56 11.06 -4.66 -24.01
C ARG A 56 12.42 -4.71 -24.74
N GLU A 57 13.48 -4.79 -23.92
CA GLU A 57 14.63 -5.69 -24.09
C GLU A 57 15.06 -6.29 -22.71
N GLY A 58 15.48 -7.56 -22.67
CA GLY A 58 16.19 -8.17 -21.52
C GLY A 58 15.37 -8.85 -20.39
N GLU A 59 14.09 -9.20 -20.58
CA GLU A 59 13.32 -9.95 -19.55
C GLU A 59 13.66 -11.45 -19.55
N PRO A 60 13.70 -12.13 -18.38
CA PRO A 60 13.81 -13.60 -18.33
C PRO A 60 12.69 -14.27 -19.13
N ILE A 61 12.99 -15.39 -19.79
CA ILE A 61 11.97 -16.22 -20.47
C ILE A 61 11.18 -16.98 -19.40
N TRP A 62 9.85 -16.84 -19.38
CA TRP A 62 8.96 -17.49 -18.40
C TRP A 62 8.29 -18.73 -19.00
N LYS A 63 8.14 -19.81 -18.23
CA LYS A 63 7.52 -21.09 -18.64
C LYS A 63 6.00 -20.98 -18.79
N GLY A 64 5.38 -19.91 -18.29
CA GLY A 64 3.94 -19.73 -18.32
C GLY A 64 3.46 -18.33 -17.96
N ASN A 65 2.30 -18.28 -17.29
CA ASN A 65 1.52 -17.07 -17.13
C ASN A 65 2.23 -16.00 -16.26
N ARG A 66 2.43 -14.78 -16.79
CA ARG A 66 3.11 -13.64 -16.11
C ARG A 66 2.35 -13.12 -14.85
N ILE A 67 2.44 -13.86 -13.75
CA ILE A 67 1.96 -13.45 -12.41
C ILE A 67 3.02 -12.60 -11.69
N VAL A 68 4.29 -12.96 -11.84
CA VAL A 68 5.44 -12.15 -11.42
C VAL A 68 5.91 -11.33 -12.61
N VAL A 69 5.89 -10.00 -12.51
CA VAL A 69 6.15 -9.10 -13.65
C VAL A 69 7.06 -7.95 -13.24
N PRO A 70 8.09 -7.58 -14.03
CA PRO A 70 8.86 -6.38 -13.74
C PRO A 70 8.04 -5.12 -14.04
N PHE A 71 7.93 -4.22 -13.07
CA PHE A 71 7.55 -2.84 -13.27
C PHE A 71 8.79 -2.04 -13.67
N HIS A 72 8.77 -1.41 -14.85
CA HIS A 72 9.89 -0.64 -15.39
C HIS A 72 9.41 0.50 -16.32
N LYS A 73 8.20 1.01 -16.07
CA LYS A 73 7.46 1.86 -17.02
C LYS A 73 7.62 3.35 -16.75
N THR A 74 8.36 3.71 -15.72
CA THR A 74 8.47 5.10 -15.28
C THR A 74 9.39 5.91 -16.19
N PRO A 75 8.96 7.07 -16.72
CA PRO A 75 9.80 7.95 -17.54
C PRO A 75 11.04 8.42 -16.77
N SER A 76 12.09 8.75 -17.51
CA SER A 76 13.34 9.30 -16.95
C SER A 76 13.17 10.59 -16.17
N THR A 77 12.10 11.36 -16.45
CA THR A 77 11.75 12.59 -15.73
C THR A 77 11.12 12.35 -14.36
N ILE A 78 10.89 11.09 -13.99
CA ILE A 78 10.27 10.69 -12.72
C ILE A 78 11.26 9.80 -11.96
N ALA A 79 11.61 10.21 -10.75
CA ALA A 79 12.56 9.49 -9.89
C ALA A 79 11.90 8.30 -9.17
N CYS A 80 11.52 7.29 -9.97
CA CYS A 80 10.99 6.01 -9.54
C CYS A 80 11.45 4.94 -10.52
N GLY A 81 11.91 3.81 -10.00
CA GLY A 81 12.61 2.80 -10.80
C GLY A 81 11.96 1.43 -10.82
N LYS A 82 12.79 0.44 -11.18
CA LYS A 82 12.36 -0.93 -11.41
C LYS A 82 12.03 -1.66 -10.11
N PHE A 83 10.99 -2.47 -10.14
CA PHE A 83 10.68 -3.44 -9.08
C PHE A 83 9.80 -4.57 -9.62
N TRP A 84 9.54 -5.60 -8.82
CA TRP A 84 8.70 -6.73 -9.23
C TRP A 84 7.29 -6.60 -8.66
N GLU A 85 6.31 -6.79 -9.52
CA GLU A 85 4.90 -6.92 -9.17
C GLU A 85 4.57 -8.39 -8.94
N LEU A 86 3.87 -8.70 -7.86
CA LEU A 86 3.18 -9.98 -7.67
C LEU A 86 1.69 -9.77 -7.96
N ARG A 87 1.25 -10.17 -9.14
CA ARG A 87 -0.15 -10.05 -9.60
C ARG A 87 -0.99 -11.23 -9.13
N TRP A 88 -1.16 -11.37 -7.83
CA TRP A 88 -1.95 -12.44 -7.22
C TRP A 88 -3.47 -12.17 -7.31
N ALA A 89 -3.85 -10.91 -7.42
CA ALA A 89 -5.24 -10.47 -7.54
C ALA A 89 -5.36 -9.17 -8.35
N TYR A 90 -6.60 -8.81 -8.64
CA TYR A 90 -6.94 -7.65 -9.46
C TYR A 90 -8.22 -7.00 -8.95
N GLY A 91 -8.27 -5.68 -8.92
CA GLY A 91 -9.38 -4.92 -8.34
C GLY A 91 -9.22 -4.75 -6.82
N CYS A 92 -10.17 -4.07 -6.19
CA CYS A 92 -10.13 -3.74 -4.78
C CYS A 92 -11.55 -3.52 -4.25
N PRO A 93 -11.92 -4.03 -3.06
CA PRO A 93 -13.25 -3.81 -2.49
C PRO A 93 -13.43 -2.40 -1.91
N LEU A 94 -12.36 -1.61 -1.82
CA LEU A 94 -12.40 -0.23 -1.35
C LEU A 94 -12.79 0.71 -2.49
N ASP A 95 -13.41 1.84 -2.16
CA ASP A 95 -14.03 2.74 -3.14
C ASP A 95 -13.39 4.14 -3.10
N CYS A 96 -12.05 4.21 -3.07
CA CYS A 96 -11.38 5.51 -3.03
C CYS A 96 -11.62 6.29 -4.34
N SER A 97 -11.93 7.59 -4.23
CA SER A 97 -12.25 8.44 -5.38
C SER A 97 -11.04 8.63 -6.31
N TYR A 98 -9.85 8.87 -5.73
CA TYR A 98 -8.59 9.08 -6.45
C TYR A 98 -7.89 7.78 -6.88
N CYS A 99 -8.54 6.63 -6.79
CA CYS A 99 -7.89 5.33 -6.96
C CYS A 99 -7.40 5.12 -8.41
N TYR A 100 -6.08 5.06 -8.61
CA TYR A 100 -5.51 4.82 -9.94
C TYR A 100 -5.91 3.46 -10.53
N LEU A 101 -6.29 2.48 -9.69
CA LEU A 101 -6.80 1.19 -10.14
C LEU A 101 -8.06 1.33 -10.99
N ARG A 102 -8.85 2.39 -10.87
CA ARG A 102 -9.98 2.64 -11.81
C ARG A 102 -9.48 2.77 -13.24
N GLY A 103 -8.36 3.45 -13.43
CA GLY A 103 -7.69 3.58 -14.73
C GLY A 103 -7.14 2.25 -15.23
N ALA A 104 -6.47 1.49 -14.36
CA ALA A 104 -5.92 0.17 -14.70
C ALA A 104 -7.02 -0.85 -15.01
N THR A 105 -8.15 -0.74 -14.29
CA THR A 105 -9.25 -1.71 -14.36
C THR A 105 -10.34 -1.37 -15.37
N LYS A 106 -10.26 -0.18 -15.96
CA LYS A 106 -11.32 0.41 -16.78
C LYS A 106 -12.65 0.51 -16.01
N GLY A 107 -12.56 0.89 -14.73
CA GLY A 107 -13.69 1.01 -13.79
C GLY A 107 -14.16 -0.30 -13.16
N ARG A 108 -13.62 -1.46 -13.55
CA ARG A 108 -14.01 -2.77 -13.02
C ARG A 108 -13.29 -3.08 -11.70
N MET A 109 -13.74 -2.42 -10.62
CA MET A 109 -13.10 -2.51 -9.31
C MET A 109 -13.38 -3.81 -8.54
N LYS A 110 -14.40 -4.58 -8.91
CA LYS A 110 -14.75 -5.85 -8.22
C LYS A 110 -13.51 -6.76 -8.10
N PRO A 111 -13.13 -7.18 -6.88
CA PRO A 111 -11.98 -8.05 -6.67
C PRO A 111 -12.08 -9.38 -7.44
N GLN A 112 -10.98 -9.78 -8.05
CA GLN A 112 -10.78 -11.08 -8.68
C GLN A 112 -9.44 -11.65 -8.26
N TYR A 113 -9.38 -12.96 -8.03
CA TYR A 113 -8.21 -13.64 -7.47
C TYR A 113 -7.67 -14.68 -8.43
N VAL A 114 -6.35 -14.76 -8.56
CA VAL A 114 -5.72 -15.89 -9.25
C VAL A 114 -5.78 -17.10 -8.32
N LYS A 115 -6.00 -18.30 -8.87
CA LYS A 115 -5.94 -19.54 -8.08
C LYS A 115 -4.59 -19.62 -7.36
N THR A 116 -4.58 -19.89 -6.05
CA THR A 116 -3.36 -19.88 -5.24
C THR A 116 -2.27 -20.77 -5.84
N ALA A 117 -2.61 -21.98 -6.30
CA ALA A 117 -1.66 -22.91 -6.91
C ALA A 117 -0.81 -22.27 -8.03
N TYR A 118 -1.43 -21.50 -8.93
CA TYR A 118 -0.71 -20.80 -10.00
C TYR A 118 0.18 -19.66 -9.47
N VAL A 119 -0.24 -18.99 -8.40
CA VAL A 119 0.59 -17.96 -7.75
C VAL A 119 1.83 -18.59 -7.12
N LEU A 120 1.67 -19.74 -6.44
CA LEU A 120 2.78 -20.45 -5.79
C LEU A 120 3.77 -21.02 -6.83
N GLU A 121 3.27 -21.59 -7.92
CA GLU A 121 4.10 -22.08 -9.04
C GLU A 121 4.90 -20.95 -9.70
N ALA A 122 4.26 -19.79 -9.93
CA ALA A 122 4.96 -18.62 -10.48
C ALA A 122 6.03 -18.07 -9.51
N LEU A 123 5.82 -18.18 -8.20
CA LEU A 123 6.83 -17.83 -7.21
C LEU A 123 8.00 -18.81 -7.20
N ASP A 124 7.75 -20.12 -7.36
CA ASP A 124 8.82 -21.12 -7.51
C ASP A 124 9.72 -20.80 -8.71
N GLU A 125 9.10 -20.53 -9.86
CA GLU A 125 9.85 -20.13 -11.05
C GLU A 125 10.64 -18.83 -10.83
N ALA A 126 10.02 -17.82 -10.22
CA ALA A 126 10.65 -16.53 -9.96
C ALA A 126 11.82 -16.64 -8.98
N PHE A 127 11.69 -17.41 -7.90
CA PHE A 127 12.74 -17.59 -6.90
C PHE A 127 13.99 -18.27 -7.49
N CYS A 128 13.81 -19.14 -8.48
CA CYS A 128 14.91 -19.75 -9.23
C CYS A 128 15.55 -18.77 -10.23
N LYS A 129 14.74 -18.00 -10.98
CA LYS A 129 15.24 -17.18 -12.10
C LYS A 129 15.74 -15.79 -11.71
N ILE A 130 15.26 -15.21 -10.62
CA ILE A 130 15.68 -13.89 -10.17
C ILE A 130 16.88 -14.09 -9.23
N CYS A 131 18.08 -13.89 -9.74
CA CYS A 131 19.31 -14.11 -8.99
C CYS A 131 19.47 -13.11 -7.84
N GLU A 132 19.16 -11.84 -8.08
CA GLU A 132 19.37 -10.77 -7.10
C GLU A 132 18.30 -10.76 -5.99
N PRO A 133 18.68 -10.51 -4.72
CA PRO A 133 17.74 -10.23 -3.64
C PRO A 133 16.76 -9.14 -4.06
N THR A 134 15.47 -9.41 -3.94
CA THR A 134 14.45 -8.55 -4.55
C THR A 134 13.15 -8.49 -3.74
N ILE A 135 12.43 -7.37 -3.85
CA ILE A 135 11.13 -7.12 -3.22
C ILE A 135 10.01 -7.25 -4.25
N PHE A 136 9.02 -8.06 -3.91
CA PHE A 136 7.83 -8.33 -4.70
C PHE A 136 6.66 -7.52 -4.12
N ASN A 137 6.15 -6.56 -4.88
CA ASN A 137 5.04 -5.72 -4.48
C ASN A 137 3.71 -6.41 -4.81
N ALA A 138 2.95 -6.75 -3.76
CA ALA A 138 1.65 -7.41 -3.87
C ALA A 138 0.46 -6.43 -3.92
N GLY A 139 0.72 -5.12 -4.03
CA GLY A 139 -0.26 -4.05 -3.91
C GLY A 139 -0.45 -3.16 -5.17
N GLU A 140 0.19 -3.47 -6.30
CA GLU A 140 0.08 -2.61 -7.50
C GLU A 140 -1.23 -2.78 -8.29
N LEU A 141 -1.88 -3.95 -8.25
CA LEU A 141 -3.15 -4.19 -8.97
C LEU A 141 -4.33 -4.54 -8.06
N SER A 142 -4.08 -4.53 -6.75
CA SER A 142 -5.03 -4.87 -5.69
C SER A 142 -4.56 -4.29 -4.35
N ASP A 143 -5.38 -4.33 -3.31
CA ASP A 143 -4.88 -4.14 -1.94
C ASP A 143 -4.30 -5.45 -1.42
N ALA A 144 -3.08 -5.43 -0.87
CA ALA A 144 -2.34 -6.64 -0.50
C ALA A 144 -3.05 -7.49 0.59
N LEU A 145 -3.90 -6.88 1.42
CA LEU A 145 -4.58 -7.59 2.51
C LEU A 145 -6.10 -7.73 2.32
N MET A 146 -6.62 -7.51 1.11
CA MET A 146 -8.06 -7.67 0.84
C MET A 146 -8.57 -9.11 0.96
N ASN A 147 -7.67 -10.10 0.90
CA ASN A 147 -7.96 -11.51 1.17
C ASN A 147 -6.86 -12.14 2.03
N PRO A 148 -6.97 -12.06 3.37
CA PRO A 148 -5.95 -12.54 4.30
C PRO A 148 -5.67 -14.04 4.19
N PHE A 149 -6.67 -14.86 3.83
CA PHE A 149 -6.49 -16.31 3.71
C PHE A 149 -5.53 -16.67 2.59
N LEU A 150 -5.75 -16.12 1.39
CA LEU A 150 -4.87 -16.33 0.25
C LEU A 150 -3.49 -15.71 0.51
N MET A 151 -3.46 -14.51 1.08
CA MET A 151 -2.19 -13.84 1.37
C MET A 151 -1.36 -14.58 2.42
N ALA A 152 -1.97 -15.29 3.37
CA ALA A 152 -1.25 -16.13 4.32
C ALA A 152 -0.49 -17.27 3.63
N GLU A 153 -1.08 -17.91 2.61
CA GLU A 153 -0.39 -18.95 1.81
C GLU A 153 0.79 -18.38 1.03
N ILE A 154 0.62 -17.20 0.43
CA ILE A 154 1.70 -16.49 -0.27
C ILE A 154 2.82 -16.11 0.70
N VAL A 155 2.49 -15.52 1.85
CA VAL A 155 3.47 -15.14 2.87
C VAL A 155 4.22 -16.36 3.38
N LYS A 156 3.55 -17.50 3.60
CA LYS A 156 4.20 -18.77 3.96
C LYS A 156 5.24 -19.18 2.90
N LYS A 157 4.93 -19.05 1.61
CA LYS A 157 5.88 -19.33 0.52
C LYS A 157 7.15 -18.48 0.60
N PHE A 158 7.01 -17.18 0.89
CA PHE A 158 8.17 -16.31 1.12
C PHE A 158 8.95 -16.72 2.37
N GLY A 159 8.29 -17.23 3.42
CA GLY A 159 8.96 -17.69 4.65
C GLY A 159 9.87 -18.92 4.46
N ASN A 160 9.68 -19.69 3.38
CA ASN A 160 10.48 -20.89 3.09
C ASN A 160 11.82 -20.60 2.40
N GLN A 161 12.21 -19.33 2.27
CA GLN A 161 13.46 -18.93 1.63
C GLN A 161 14.05 -17.66 2.28
N HIS A 162 15.32 -17.35 1.96
CA HIS A 162 16.06 -16.27 2.63
C HIS A 162 16.42 -15.05 1.75
N LYS A 163 16.15 -15.10 0.44
CA LYS A 163 16.66 -14.15 -0.56
C LYS A 163 15.68 -13.01 -0.89
N HIS A 164 14.41 -13.32 -1.08
CA HIS A 164 13.40 -12.38 -1.58
C HIS A 164 12.42 -11.96 -0.50
N LYS A 165 11.89 -10.74 -0.61
CA LYS A 165 10.87 -10.21 0.30
C LYS A 165 9.56 -9.94 -0.43
N ILE A 166 8.46 -10.01 0.28
CA ILE A 166 7.16 -9.51 -0.17
C ILE A 166 6.83 -8.19 0.53
N TYR A 167 6.36 -7.21 -0.25
CA TYR A 167 5.90 -5.92 0.22
C TYR A 167 4.37 -5.87 0.19
N LEU A 168 3.77 -5.73 1.37
CA LEU A 168 2.32 -5.71 1.59
C LEU A 168 1.86 -4.29 1.92
N LEU A 169 1.45 -3.53 0.90
CA LEU A 169 0.81 -2.22 1.11
C LEU A 169 -0.71 -2.38 1.22
N THR A 170 -1.30 -1.85 2.28
CA THR A 170 -2.73 -1.97 2.54
C THR A 170 -3.38 -0.71 3.13
N LYS A 171 -4.70 -0.63 3.02
CA LYS A 171 -5.56 0.28 3.80
C LYS A 171 -6.43 -0.45 4.84
N PHE A 172 -6.29 -1.76 4.98
CA PHE A 172 -7.10 -2.51 5.95
C PHE A 172 -6.58 -2.38 7.39
N GLY A 173 -7.51 -2.50 8.34
CA GLY A 173 -7.23 -2.46 9.78
C GLY A 173 -6.94 -3.84 10.39
N VAL A 174 -7.03 -3.92 11.71
CA VAL A 174 -6.60 -5.06 12.56
C VAL A 174 -7.17 -6.41 12.11
N LYS A 175 -8.41 -6.42 11.60
CA LYS A 175 -9.09 -7.67 11.18
C LYS A 175 -8.37 -8.41 10.07
N ASN A 176 -7.67 -7.71 9.20
CA ASN A 176 -7.04 -8.30 8.01
C ASN A 176 -5.58 -8.71 8.25
N VAL A 177 -5.01 -8.37 9.40
CA VAL A 177 -3.59 -8.61 9.72
C VAL A 177 -3.39 -9.74 10.74
N GLN A 178 -4.46 -10.38 11.19
CA GLN A 178 -4.39 -11.41 12.24
C GLN A 178 -3.35 -12.50 11.95
N PHE A 179 -3.31 -13.01 10.72
CA PHE A 179 -2.35 -14.05 10.32
C PHE A 179 -0.88 -13.59 10.45
N LEU A 180 -0.60 -12.30 10.33
CA LEU A 180 0.74 -11.72 10.56
C LEU A 180 1.05 -11.68 12.07
N LEU A 181 0.06 -11.35 12.90
CA LEU A 181 0.23 -11.34 14.36
C LEU A 181 0.43 -12.75 14.92
N ASP A 182 -0.17 -13.75 14.27
CA ASP A 182 -0.04 -15.14 14.66
C ASP A 182 1.37 -15.67 14.34
N ASN A 183 1.94 -15.33 13.17
CA ASN A 183 3.22 -15.88 12.69
C ASN A 183 4.15 -14.82 12.09
N LEU A 184 5.16 -14.38 12.86
CA LEU A 184 6.19 -13.46 12.38
C LEU A 184 6.97 -14.07 11.21
N ASN A 185 7.18 -13.30 10.14
CA ASN A 185 7.97 -13.72 8.98
C ASN A 185 8.89 -12.58 8.50
N LYS A 186 10.20 -12.79 8.63
CA LYS A 186 11.24 -11.79 8.28
C LYS A 186 11.32 -11.46 6.78
N GLN A 187 10.66 -12.25 5.93
CA GLN A 187 10.55 -11.98 4.49
C GLN A 187 9.37 -11.10 4.10
N VAL A 188 8.64 -10.57 5.09
CA VAL A 188 7.51 -9.68 4.86
C VAL A 188 7.87 -8.27 5.30
N ILE A 189 7.61 -7.31 4.41
CA ILE A 189 7.58 -5.89 4.72
C ILE A 189 6.11 -5.47 4.70
N CYS A 190 5.63 -4.90 5.80
CA CYS A 190 4.26 -4.45 5.93
C CYS A 190 4.19 -2.93 5.81
N ALA A 191 3.24 -2.42 5.03
CA ALA A 191 3.06 -0.99 4.86
C ALA A 191 1.59 -0.59 4.90
N TRP A 192 1.31 0.55 5.53
CA TRP A 192 -0.03 1.10 5.58
C TRP A 192 -0.11 2.41 4.82
N SER A 193 -1.12 2.51 3.96
CA SER A 193 -1.52 3.77 3.36
C SER A 193 -2.43 4.51 4.34
N ILE A 194 -1.91 5.59 4.91
CA ILE A 194 -2.58 6.36 5.96
C ILE A 194 -2.64 7.81 5.50
N ASN A 195 -3.82 8.40 5.57
CA ASN A 195 -4.06 9.79 5.17
C ASN A 195 -4.64 10.58 6.32
N ALA A 196 -4.65 11.91 6.20
CA ALA A 196 -5.30 12.76 7.18
C ALA A 196 -6.81 12.46 7.22
N PHE A 197 -7.40 12.47 8.42
CA PHE A 197 -8.81 12.08 8.60
C PHE A 197 -9.79 12.81 7.67
N PRO A 198 -9.72 14.14 7.47
CA PRO A 198 -10.64 14.82 6.55
C PRO A 198 -10.50 14.35 5.10
N VAL A 199 -9.29 14.05 4.64
CA VAL A 199 -9.02 13.51 3.30
C VAL A 199 -9.58 12.10 3.15
N ALA A 200 -9.33 11.24 4.14
CA ALA A 200 -9.89 9.89 4.16
C ALA A 200 -11.43 9.91 4.16
N LYS A 201 -12.03 10.81 4.96
CA LYS A 201 -13.48 11.00 5.03
C LYS A 201 -14.09 11.43 3.69
N LEU A 202 -13.43 12.33 2.97
CA LEU A 202 -13.89 12.80 1.66
C LEU A 202 -13.78 11.71 0.59
N TRP A 203 -12.62 11.04 0.49
CA TRP A 203 -12.27 10.31 -0.72
C TRP A 203 -11.84 8.85 -0.52
N GLU A 204 -11.85 8.30 0.69
CA GLU A 204 -11.50 6.89 0.95
C GLU A 204 -12.71 6.06 1.39
N LYS A 205 -13.82 6.15 0.64
CA LYS A 205 -15.04 5.38 0.91
C LYS A 205 -14.74 3.88 1.02
N SER A 206 -15.45 3.22 1.94
CA SER A 206 -15.34 1.79 2.25
C SER A 206 -14.01 1.34 2.85
N ALA A 207 -13.02 2.22 3.00
CA ALA A 207 -11.78 1.90 3.70
C ALA A 207 -11.93 2.11 5.22
N PRO A 208 -11.28 1.28 6.06
CA PRO A 208 -11.17 1.55 7.49
C PRO A 208 -10.61 2.95 7.78
N SER A 209 -10.95 3.53 8.93
CA SER A 209 -10.46 4.85 9.31
C SER A 209 -8.92 4.89 9.40
N PRO A 210 -8.28 6.07 9.27
CA PRO A 210 -6.86 6.21 9.54
C PRO A 210 -6.45 5.63 10.90
N ASP A 211 -7.26 5.81 11.95
CA ASP A 211 -7.00 5.29 13.29
C ASP A 211 -6.93 3.76 13.32
N GLU A 212 -7.87 3.07 12.65
CA GLU A 212 -7.85 1.60 12.54
C GLU A 212 -6.61 1.09 11.80
N ARG A 213 -6.11 1.86 10.83
CA ARG A 213 -4.88 1.54 10.09
C ARG A 213 -3.63 1.78 10.93
N ILE A 214 -3.58 2.87 11.69
CA ILE A 214 -2.48 3.16 12.63
C ILE A 214 -2.40 2.08 13.70
N GLU A 215 -3.55 1.65 14.25
CA GLU A 215 -3.60 0.57 15.23
C GLU A 215 -3.09 -0.74 14.65
N ALA A 216 -3.53 -1.12 13.44
CA ALA A 216 -3.05 -2.32 12.76
C ALA A 216 -1.53 -2.28 12.51
N ALA A 217 -1.02 -1.13 12.05
CA ALA A 217 0.40 -0.91 11.83
C ALA A 217 1.19 -0.99 13.14
N SER A 218 0.69 -0.40 14.24
CA SER A 218 1.32 -0.47 15.56
C SER A 218 1.42 -1.90 16.08
N GLN A 219 0.34 -2.70 15.97
CA GLN A 219 0.37 -4.11 16.39
C GLN A 219 1.38 -4.94 15.59
N VAL A 220 1.41 -4.76 14.27
CA VAL A 220 2.35 -5.47 13.39
C VAL A 220 3.79 -5.01 13.63
N SER A 221 4.02 -3.72 13.86
CA SER A 221 5.33 -3.18 14.24
C SER A 221 5.81 -3.78 15.57
N LYS A 222 4.96 -3.83 16.60
CA LYS A 222 5.27 -4.45 17.91
C LYS A 222 5.60 -5.94 17.79
N LYS A 223 5.04 -6.65 16.81
CA LYS A 223 5.37 -8.06 16.53
C LYS A 223 6.78 -8.23 15.92
N GLY A 224 7.40 -7.15 15.42
CA GLY A 224 8.77 -7.15 14.90
C GLY A 224 8.90 -7.16 13.39
N TYR A 225 7.85 -6.81 12.64
CA TYR A 225 7.93 -6.64 11.18
C TYR A 225 8.56 -5.30 10.79
N ASP A 226 9.28 -5.27 9.66
CA ASP A 226 9.61 -4.03 8.93
C ASP A 226 8.29 -3.35 8.54
N THR A 227 7.96 -2.29 9.26
CA THR A 227 6.65 -1.64 9.22
C THR A 227 6.78 -0.21 8.73
N ARG A 228 6.14 0.07 7.60
CA ARG A 228 6.27 1.33 6.87
C ARG A 228 4.94 2.07 6.80
N VAL A 229 5.02 3.40 6.68
CA VAL A 229 3.85 4.24 6.45
C VAL A 229 3.96 4.91 5.09
N ARG A 230 2.85 4.94 4.35
CA ARG A 230 2.72 5.64 3.09
C ARG A 230 1.61 6.69 3.18
N ILE A 231 2.00 7.96 3.19
CA ILE A 231 1.11 9.11 3.10
C ILE A 231 1.07 9.54 1.64
N ASP A 232 0.23 8.86 0.86
CA ASP A 232 0.11 9.07 -0.58
C ASP A 232 -1.31 8.70 -1.04
N PRO A 233 -2.10 9.65 -1.57
CA PRO A 233 -1.73 11.05 -1.89
C PRO A 233 -1.99 12.07 -0.76
N ILE A 234 -1.09 13.06 -0.64
CA ILE A 234 -1.23 14.24 0.21
C ILE A 234 -2.01 15.32 -0.54
N PHE A 235 -3.13 15.78 0.02
CA PHE A 235 -3.98 16.81 -0.60
C PHE A 235 -3.96 18.13 0.20
N PRO A 236 -3.75 19.28 -0.45
CA PRO A 236 -3.73 20.59 0.19
C PRO A 236 -5.16 21.14 0.37
N ILE A 237 -6.01 20.38 1.06
CA ILE A 237 -7.33 20.84 1.49
C ILE A 237 -7.20 22.03 2.46
N ALA A 238 -8.29 22.74 2.73
CA ALA A 238 -8.30 23.77 3.77
C ALA A 238 -7.77 23.20 5.10
N GLY A 239 -6.85 23.93 5.75
CA GLY A 239 -6.23 23.48 7.00
C GLY A 239 -5.27 22.28 6.88
N TRP A 240 -4.82 21.91 5.67
CA TRP A 240 -4.01 20.70 5.45
C TRP A 240 -2.79 20.60 6.38
N LYS A 241 -2.06 21.69 6.63
CA LYS A 241 -0.87 21.69 7.52
C LYS A 241 -1.22 21.14 8.90
N THR A 242 -2.31 21.63 9.51
CA THR A 242 -2.80 21.16 10.80
C THR A 242 -3.20 19.68 10.73
N HIS A 243 -3.94 19.28 9.70
CA HIS A 243 -4.41 17.91 9.54
C HIS A 243 -3.25 16.90 9.38
N TYR A 244 -2.24 17.25 8.58
CA TYR A 244 -1.07 16.39 8.37
C TYR A 244 -0.09 16.42 9.55
N ASN A 245 0.06 17.55 10.25
CA ASN A 245 0.80 17.60 11.52
C ASN A 245 0.18 16.65 12.56
N ASN A 246 -1.15 16.68 12.71
CA ASN A 246 -1.85 15.80 13.64
C ASN A 246 -1.70 14.32 13.25
N LEU A 247 -1.80 14.01 11.94
CA LEU A 247 -1.56 12.66 11.43
C LEU A 247 -0.15 12.17 11.78
N VAL A 248 0.89 12.96 11.50
CA VAL A 248 2.27 12.57 11.79
C VAL A 248 2.48 12.38 13.29
N ARG A 249 1.97 13.29 14.13
CA ARG A 249 2.01 13.14 15.60
C ARG A 249 1.36 11.84 16.06
N GLN A 250 0.18 11.53 15.53
CA GLN A 250 -0.55 10.33 15.88
C GLN A 250 0.22 9.06 15.50
N ILE A 251 0.75 8.99 14.27
CA ILE A 251 1.60 7.87 13.82
C ILE A 251 2.78 7.71 14.77
N MET A 252 3.57 8.77 14.96
CA MET A 252 4.81 8.73 15.73
C MET A 252 4.58 8.41 17.22
N SER A 253 3.43 8.80 17.77
CA SER A 253 3.04 8.44 19.14
C SER A 253 2.61 6.97 19.28
N SER A 254 2.18 6.34 18.19
CA SER A 254 1.61 4.98 18.20
C SER A 254 2.66 3.91 17.92
N PHE A 255 3.62 4.20 17.03
CA PHE A 255 4.81 3.39 16.75
C PHE A 255 5.81 4.21 15.92
N ARG A 256 7.07 3.75 15.84
CA ARG A 256 8.09 4.36 14.98
C ARG A 256 8.19 3.57 13.67
N PRO A 257 7.77 4.11 12.51
CA PRO A 257 7.88 3.40 11.24
C PRO A 257 9.34 3.23 10.80
N ASP A 258 9.68 2.08 10.22
CA ASP A 258 11.00 1.83 9.60
C ASP A 258 11.26 2.72 8.37
N ARG A 259 10.17 3.19 7.74
CA ARG A 259 10.19 4.13 6.62
C ARG A 259 8.87 4.89 6.50
N ILE A 260 8.95 6.16 6.12
CA ILE A 260 7.82 6.98 5.72
C ILE A 260 7.94 7.34 4.23
N ILE A 261 6.89 7.08 3.47
CA ILE A 261 6.81 7.32 2.02
C ILE A 261 5.75 8.38 1.78
N LEU A 262 6.15 9.52 1.25
CA LEU A 262 5.26 10.64 0.95
C LEU A 262 4.93 10.67 -0.54
N GLY A 263 3.74 11.11 -0.90
CA GLY A 263 3.35 11.25 -2.30
C GLY A 263 2.22 12.27 -2.44
N THR A 264 2.21 12.98 -3.56
CA THR A 264 1.13 13.89 -3.96
C THR A 264 0.29 13.21 -5.06
N PRO A 265 -0.97 13.62 -5.27
CA PRO A 265 -1.85 12.94 -6.22
C PRO A 265 -1.32 13.04 -7.66
N ARG A 266 -1.66 12.02 -8.45
CA ARG A 266 -1.32 11.94 -9.87
C ARG A 266 -2.60 11.77 -10.69
N GLY A 267 -2.91 12.77 -11.51
CA GLY A 267 -4.06 12.77 -12.39
C GLY A 267 -3.75 12.09 -13.71
N LEU A 268 -3.63 10.75 -13.69
CA LEU A 268 -3.49 9.96 -14.91
C LEU A 268 -4.80 10.04 -15.70
N TRP A 269 -4.72 10.25 -17.03
CA TRP A 269 -5.90 10.45 -17.88
C TRP A 269 -6.95 9.33 -17.72
N LYS A 270 -6.53 8.06 -17.75
CA LYS A 270 -7.46 6.92 -17.54
C LYS A 270 -8.05 6.92 -16.12
N THR A 271 -7.28 7.32 -15.11
CA THR A 271 -7.78 7.40 -13.74
C THR A 271 -8.91 8.42 -13.63
N ILE A 272 -8.72 9.62 -14.18
CA ILE A 272 -9.76 10.67 -14.20
C ILE A 272 -10.98 10.19 -14.98
N LYS A 273 -10.78 9.71 -16.22
CA LYS A 273 -11.86 9.21 -17.09
C LYS A 273 -12.72 8.13 -16.42
N TYR A 274 -12.09 7.14 -15.79
CA TYR A 274 -12.83 6.03 -15.18
C TYR A 274 -13.33 6.35 -13.77
N ALA A 275 -12.78 7.35 -13.07
CA ALA A 275 -13.37 7.88 -11.85
C ALA A 275 -14.70 8.58 -12.18
N GLU A 276 -14.70 9.47 -13.17
CA GLU A 276 -15.91 10.16 -13.64
C GLU A 276 -16.98 9.18 -14.12
N LYS A 277 -16.60 8.21 -14.97
CA LYS A 277 -17.54 7.15 -15.43
C LYS A 277 -18.11 6.30 -14.28
N SER A 278 -17.37 6.14 -13.19
CA SER A 278 -17.83 5.42 -12.00
C SER A 278 -18.69 6.27 -11.06
N GLY A 279 -18.89 7.56 -11.34
CA GLY A 279 -19.71 8.45 -10.52
C GLY A 279 -19.15 8.71 -9.11
N VAL A 280 -17.83 8.57 -8.92
CA VAL A 280 -17.21 8.92 -7.63
C VAL A 280 -17.03 10.42 -7.50
N ASP A 281 -16.81 10.89 -6.28
CA ASP A 281 -16.52 12.31 -6.03
C ASP A 281 -15.26 12.73 -6.81
N MET A 282 -15.40 13.72 -7.69
CA MET A 282 -14.33 14.23 -8.54
C MET A 282 -13.65 15.48 -7.97
N SER A 283 -14.06 15.99 -6.81
CA SER A 283 -13.50 17.21 -6.21
C SER A 283 -12.00 17.14 -5.95
N TRP A 284 -11.40 15.96 -5.85
CA TRP A 284 -9.94 15.78 -5.75
C TRP A 284 -9.16 16.22 -7.00
N THR A 285 -9.80 16.37 -8.16
CA THR A 285 -9.12 16.81 -9.39
C THR A 285 -8.88 18.31 -9.42
N GLN A 286 -9.60 19.08 -8.59
CA GLN A 286 -9.51 20.54 -8.52
C GLN A 286 -8.12 21.05 -8.13
N PHE A 287 -7.23 20.19 -7.60
CA PHE A 287 -5.88 20.54 -7.17
C PHE A 287 -4.83 20.45 -8.28
N PHE A 288 -5.16 19.88 -9.44
CA PHE A 288 -4.21 19.76 -10.53
C PHE A 288 -3.96 21.10 -11.24
N ARG A 289 -2.70 21.45 -11.44
CA ARG A 289 -2.27 22.71 -12.08
C ARG A 289 -1.20 22.52 -13.14
N GLU A 290 -0.49 21.39 -13.11
CA GLU A 290 0.63 21.09 -14.00
C GLU A 290 0.49 19.70 -14.61
N ASP A 291 1.11 19.50 -15.77
CA ASP A 291 1.32 18.18 -16.37
C ASP A 291 2.74 17.69 -16.06
N SER A 292 2.91 16.36 -16.02
CA SER A 292 4.20 15.71 -15.85
C SER A 292 4.27 14.46 -16.71
N GLY A 293 5.46 13.84 -16.79
CA GLY A 293 5.62 12.53 -17.43
C GLY A 293 4.76 11.42 -16.79
N TRP A 294 4.19 11.64 -15.61
CA TRP A 294 3.32 10.69 -14.90
C TRP A 294 1.93 11.26 -14.58
N GLY A 295 1.36 11.99 -15.55
CA GLY A 295 0.03 12.59 -15.46
C GLY A 295 0.01 13.94 -14.74
N LYS A 296 -1.19 14.43 -14.43
CA LYS A 296 -1.36 15.75 -13.81
C LYS A 296 -0.84 15.78 -12.37
N LYS A 297 -0.31 16.92 -11.96
CA LYS A 297 0.27 17.20 -10.64
C LYS A 297 -0.25 18.52 -10.09
N LEU A 298 -0.09 18.70 -8.78
CA LEU A 298 -0.23 20.01 -8.13
C LEU A 298 0.87 20.95 -8.65
N ALA A 299 0.66 22.25 -8.46
CA ALA A 299 1.68 23.26 -8.75
C ALA A 299 3.00 22.92 -8.04
N PHE A 300 4.12 23.12 -8.71
CA PHE A 300 5.46 22.76 -8.23
C PHE A 300 5.73 23.33 -6.84
N ARG A 301 5.49 24.63 -6.65
CA ARG A 301 5.68 25.31 -5.36
C ARG A 301 4.83 24.72 -4.24
N GLN A 302 3.60 24.30 -4.54
CA GLN A 302 2.72 23.68 -3.55
C GLN A 302 3.19 22.27 -3.18
N ARG A 303 3.68 21.48 -4.15
CA ARG A 303 4.31 20.18 -3.87
C ARG A 303 5.56 20.35 -3.02
N GLU A 304 6.42 21.31 -3.36
CA GLU A 304 7.63 21.63 -2.60
C GLU A 304 7.28 22.00 -1.15
N GLU A 305 6.31 22.90 -0.95
CA GLU A 305 5.82 23.31 0.38
C GLU A 305 5.31 22.11 1.20
N ILE A 306 4.52 21.23 0.58
CA ILE A 306 4.00 20.01 1.22
C ILE A 306 5.15 19.14 1.73
N TYR A 307 6.14 18.88 0.88
CA TYR A 307 7.25 18.00 1.23
C TYR A 307 8.13 18.64 2.30
N ARG A 308 8.54 19.92 2.14
CA ARG A 308 9.34 20.63 3.15
C ARG A 308 8.66 20.64 4.51
N PHE A 309 7.37 20.99 4.54
CA PHE A 309 6.58 20.98 5.77
C PHE A 309 6.62 19.63 6.50
N LEU A 310 6.43 18.52 5.77
CA LEU A 310 6.45 17.18 6.37
C LEU A 310 7.84 16.75 6.80
N TYR A 311 8.88 17.09 6.03
CA TYR A 311 10.27 16.87 6.43
C TYR A 311 10.58 17.63 7.73
N ASP A 312 10.26 18.91 7.82
CA ASP A 312 10.49 19.73 9.02
C ASP A 312 9.74 19.18 10.24
N ARG A 313 8.48 18.73 10.06
CA ARG A 313 7.72 18.10 11.15
C ARG A 313 8.36 16.80 11.61
N LEU A 314 8.78 15.94 10.69
CA LEU A 314 9.43 14.67 11.02
C LEU A 314 10.80 14.89 11.70
N ASP A 315 11.59 15.83 11.21
CA ASP A 315 12.88 16.21 11.78
C ASP A 315 12.74 16.75 13.19
N SER A 316 11.77 17.65 13.41
CA SER A 316 11.46 18.20 14.74
C SER A 316 11.03 17.15 15.77
N MET A 317 10.62 15.97 15.31
CA MET A 317 10.26 14.81 16.15
C MET A 317 11.42 13.79 16.28
N GLY A 318 12.61 14.11 15.78
CA GLY A 318 13.78 13.21 15.80
C GLY A 318 13.62 11.99 14.87
N TYR A 319 12.82 12.10 13.81
CA TYR A 319 12.72 11.05 12.80
C TYR A 319 13.84 11.19 11.77
N PRO A 320 14.64 10.14 11.51
CA PRO A 320 15.79 10.22 10.63
C PRO A 320 15.32 10.42 9.19
N LEU A 321 15.65 11.55 8.60
CA LEU A 321 15.21 11.93 7.26
C LEU A 321 15.71 10.96 6.17
N SER A 322 16.77 10.18 6.43
CA SER A 322 17.22 9.08 5.57
C SER A 322 16.21 7.90 5.46
N GLN A 323 15.24 7.84 6.37
CA GLN A 323 14.09 6.91 6.33
C GLN A 323 12.84 7.54 5.71
N VAL A 324 12.92 8.78 5.23
CA VAL A 324 11.84 9.44 4.47
C VAL A 324 12.15 9.30 2.98
N SER A 325 11.10 9.11 2.17
CA SER A 325 11.22 9.08 0.71
C SER A 325 9.97 9.66 0.07
N ILE A 326 10.08 10.14 -1.17
CA ILE A 326 8.94 10.61 -1.96
C ILE A 326 8.66 9.65 -3.13
N CYS A 327 7.39 9.39 -3.42
CA CYS A 327 6.98 8.37 -4.39
C CYS A 327 6.54 8.99 -5.72
N LYS A 328 7.05 8.46 -6.84
CA LYS A 328 6.63 8.82 -8.21
C LYS A 328 6.60 10.34 -8.43
N GLU A 329 7.66 11.02 -7.98
CA GLU A 329 7.87 12.46 -8.13
C GLU A 329 8.84 12.79 -9.27
N THR A 330 8.78 14.02 -9.78
CA THR A 330 9.69 14.47 -10.84
C THR A 330 11.12 14.58 -10.33
N SER A 331 12.09 14.31 -11.21
CA SER A 331 13.51 14.43 -10.87
C SER A 331 13.87 15.85 -10.42
N ASP A 332 13.18 16.88 -10.94
CA ASP A 332 13.39 18.26 -10.53
C ASP A 332 12.86 18.57 -9.12
N MET A 333 11.77 17.92 -8.69
CA MET A 333 11.31 18.03 -7.30
C MET A 333 12.32 17.41 -6.33
N TRP A 334 12.93 16.27 -6.69
CA TRP A 334 14.01 15.68 -5.90
C TRP A 334 15.20 16.63 -5.77
N LYS A 335 15.63 17.26 -6.87
CA LYS A 335 16.69 18.28 -6.87
C LYS A 335 16.34 19.48 -5.99
N ALA A 336 15.13 20.03 -6.13
CA ALA A 336 14.69 21.20 -5.36
C ALA A 336 14.68 20.92 -3.84
N LEU A 337 14.32 19.71 -3.44
CA LEU A 337 14.36 19.28 -2.04
C LEU A 337 15.77 18.89 -1.55
N GLY A 338 16.79 18.91 -2.42
CA GLY A 338 18.15 18.48 -2.09
C GLY A 338 18.25 16.98 -1.77
N LEU A 339 17.31 16.17 -2.28
CA LEU A 339 17.24 14.75 -1.96
C LEU A 339 18.01 13.92 -2.99
N PRO A 340 18.88 12.99 -2.55
CA PRO A 340 19.54 12.06 -3.47
C PRO A 340 18.52 11.03 -3.97
N PHE A 341 18.61 10.67 -5.25
CA PHE A 341 17.89 9.54 -5.80
C PHE A 341 18.80 8.72 -6.71
N THR A 342 18.52 7.43 -6.81
CA THR A 342 19.25 6.56 -7.75
C THR A 342 18.40 6.36 -9.00
N PRO A 343 18.86 6.81 -10.19
CA PRO A 343 18.17 6.56 -11.44
C PRO A 343 17.90 5.07 -11.64
N GLY A 344 16.67 4.74 -12.06
CA GLY A 344 16.29 3.34 -12.34
C GLY A 344 15.99 2.47 -11.11
N LEU A 345 16.15 2.96 -9.87
CA LEU A 345 15.76 2.25 -8.64
C LEU A 345 14.51 2.83 -7.97
N CYS A 346 13.75 1.96 -7.30
CA CYS A 346 12.60 2.38 -6.49
C CYS A 346 13.07 2.97 -5.15
N ASN A 347 13.06 4.31 -5.05
CA ASN A 347 13.47 5.03 -3.83
C ASN A 347 12.58 4.73 -2.60
N CYS A 348 11.36 4.20 -2.80
CA CYS A 348 10.44 3.85 -1.71
C CYS A 348 10.83 2.57 -0.95
N TYR A 349 11.66 1.71 -1.54
CA TYR A 349 12.10 0.49 -0.87
C TYR A 349 13.33 0.73 0.00
N GLY A 350 14.21 1.64 -0.42
CA GLY A 350 15.47 1.89 0.25
C GLY A 350 16.47 0.75 0.09
N SER A 351 17.75 1.04 0.29
CA SER A 351 18.84 0.06 0.19
C SER A 351 18.70 -1.07 1.22
N LYS A 352 18.32 -0.75 2.47
CA LYS A 352 18.15 -1.71 3.58
C LYS A 352 17.14 -2.82 3.32
N ALA A 353 16.23 -2.65 2.37
CA ALA A 353 15.18 -3.63 2.12
C ALA A 353 15.68 -4.89 1.38
N PHE A 354 16.85 -4.80 0.74
CA PHE A 354 17.51 -5.93 0.08
C PHE A 354 18.57 -6.62 0.96
N TYR A 355 18.99 -5.97 2.05
CA TYR A 355 19.98 -6.49 2.98
C TYR A 355 19.32 -6.80 4.32
N SER A 356 19.00 -8.07 4.58
CA SER A 356 18.74 -8.48 5.97
C SER A 356 20.05 -8.32 6.76
N ASN A 357 20.03 -7.46 7.79
CA ASN A 357 21.12 -7.18 8.71
C ASN A 357 22.13 -8.33 8.86
N LYS A 358 23.35 -8.12 8.35
CA LYS A 358 24.54 -8.50 9.13
C LYS A 358 24.72 -7.44 10.23
N SER A 359 25.23 -7.86 11.37
CA SER A 359 25.61 -7.09 12.58
C SER A 359 24.48 -6.43 13.40
N LYS A 360 24.03 -7.10 14.47
CA LYS A 360 24.72 -7.09 15.77
C LYS A 360 24.53 -8.43 16.46
#